data_AF-A0AAD9PK84-F1
#
_entry.id   AF-A0AAD9PK84-F1
#
_cell.length_a   1.000
_cell.length_b   1.000
_cell.length_c   1.000
_cell.angle_alpha   90.00
_cell.angle_beta   90.00
_cell.angle_gamma   90.00
#
_symmetry.space_group_name_H-M   'P 1'
#
loop_
_entity.id
_entity.type
_entity.pdbx_description
1 polymer ?
#
loop_
_entity_poly.entity_id
_entity_poly.type
_entity_poly.pdbx_seq_one_letter_code
_entity_poly.pdbx_strand_id
1 'polypeptide(L)'
;MNKYSNAKSCNGYPLKITLAEAPEASKVIPQELQPEFIKKMLQRLDYDAFYTSAASVSSSSSEAELQLGFDLPRRYDDSDLENERFIQTIHDAMLNVR
;
A
#
# COMPACT_ATOMS: atom_id res chain seq x y z
N MET A 1 -25.27 -4.01 7.85
CA MET A 1 -23.96 -3.44 7.45
C MET A 1 -24.15 -1.95 7.24
N ASN A 2 -23.84 -1.14 8.26
CA ASN A 2 -24.01 0.30 8.18
C ASN A 2 -22.76 0.91 7.53
N LYS A 3 -22.93 1.39 6.30
CA LYS A 3 -21.94 2.25 5.63
C LYS A 3 -22.09 3.65 6.22
N TYR A 4 -21.03 4.18 6.84
CA TYR A 4 -21.02 5.57 7.24
C TYR A 4 -20.91 6.45 5.98
N SER A 5 -21.95 7.20 5.65
CA SER A 5 -21.88 8.29 4.67
C SER A 5 -22.76 9.45 5.12
N ASN A 6 -22.21 10.34 5.95
CA ASN A 6 -22.83 11.64 6.16
C ASN A 6 -21.78 12.70 6.55
N ALA A 7 -21.09 13.24 5.54
CA ALA A 7 -20.38 14.51 5.65
C ALA A 7 -20.42 15.19 4.27
N LYS A 8 -20.77 16.48 4.25
CA LYS A 8 -20.80 17.37 3.07
C LYS A 8 -19.57 17.12 2.19
N SER A 9 -19.76 16.68 0.93
CA SER A 9 -18.74 16.53 -0.14
C SER A 9 -17.28 16.70 0.31
N CYS A 10 -16.78 15.78 1.13
CA CYS A 10 -15.36 15.70 1.45
C CYS A 10 -14.75 14.70 0.45
N ASN A 11 -13.66 15.06 -0.22
CA ASN A 11 -12.80 14.12 -0.94
C ASN A 11 -12.10 13.21 0.09
N GLY A 12 -12.88 12.39 0.81
CA GLY A 12 -12.45 11.60 1.97
C GLY A 12 -11.73 10.30 1.60
N TYR A 13 -11.26 10.19 0.35
CA TYR A 13 -10.53 9.05 -0.16
C TYR A 13 -9.43 9.52 -1.15
N PRO A 14 -8.22 8.93 -1.10
CA PRO A 14 -7.74 8.02 -0.05
C PRO A 14 -7.47 8.77 1.27
N LEU A 15 -7.47 8.03 2.38
CA LEU A 15 -7.07 8.58 3.67
C LEU A 15 -5.54 8.68 3.73
N LYS A 16 -5.01 9.75 4.33
CA LYS A 16 -3.58 9.87 4.65
C LYS A 16 -3.27 8.99 5.86
N ILE A 17 -2.32 8.07 5.71
CA ILE A 17 -1.83 7.23 6.81
C ILE A 17 -0.55 7.86 7.37
N THR A 18 -0.42 7.90 8.69
CA THR A 18 0.76 8.43 9.39
C THR A 18 1.11 7.45 10.51
N LEU A 19 2.38 7.06 10.65
CA LEU A 19 2.85 6.28 11.78
C LEU A 19 3.09 7.20 12.97
N ALA A 20 2.69 6.76 14.16
CA ALA A 20 3.13 7.40 15.39
C ALA A 20 4.60 7.08 15.64
N GLU A 21 5.32 7.97 16.33
CA GLU A 21 6.74 7.79 16.65
C GLU A 21 7.02 6.72 17.73
N ALA A 22 5.96 6.08 18.27
CA ALA A 22 6.08 5.07 19.30
C ALA A 22 6.56 3.72 18.73
N PRO A 23 7.44 2.98 19.44
CA PRO A 23 7.99 1.71 18.94
C PRO A 23 6.93 0.60 18.79
N GLU A 24 5.78 0.71 19.47
CA GLU A 24 4.63 -0.17 19.33
C GLU A 24 3.59 0.30 18.29
N ALA A 25 3.87 1.37 17.54
CA ALA A 25 2.93 1.94 16.57
C ALA A 25 2.66 1.01 15.37
N SER A 26 3.57 0.07 15.08
CA SER A 26 3.39 -0.97 14.07
C SER A 26 3.79 -2.34 14.63
N LYS A 27 3.25 -3.39 14.03
CA LYS A 27 3.66 -4.77 14.30
C LYS A 27 3.70 -5.55 13.00
N VAL A 28 4.86 -6.09 12.68
CA VAL A 28 5.03 -6.99 11.53
C VAL A 28 4.60 -8.39 11.93
N ILE A 29 3.65 -8.96 11.20
CA ILE A 29 3.25 -10.37 11.33
C ILE A 29 3.57 -11.03 10.00
N PRO A 30 4.63 -11.87 9.91
CA PRO A 30 5.01 -12.51 8.66
C PRO A 30 3.84 -13.31 8.07
N GLN A 31 3.57 -13.10 6.79
CA GLN A 31 2.62 -13.89 6.01
C GLN A 31 3.37 -14.71 4.96
N GLU A 32 2.85 -15.90 4.65
CA GLU A 32 3.34 -16.73 3.55
C GLU A 32 2.88 -16.15 2.21
N LEU A 33 3.79 -16.13 1.23
CA LEU A 33 3.47 -15.64 -0.11
C LEU A 33 2.40 -16.52 -0.77
N GLN A 34 1.30 -15.89 -1.17
CA GLN A 34 0.26 -16.51 -2.01
C GLN A 34 0.12 -15.73 -3.32
N PRO A 35 0.84 -16.11 -4.40
CA PRO A 35 0.91 -15.32 -5.64
C PRO A 35 -0.48 -15.05 -6.25
N GLU A 36 -1.32 -16.09 -6.33
CA GLU A 36 -2.67 -15.98 -6.89
C GLU A 36 -3.59 -15.06 -6.09
N PHE A 37 -3.37 -14.97 -4.77
CA PHE A 37 -4.09 -14.02 -3.94
C PHE A 37 -3.66 -12.58 -4.28
N ILE A 38 -2.36 -12.33 -4.42
CA ILE A 38 -1.82 -11.02 -4.77
C ILE A 38 -2.32 -10.56 -6.14
N LYS A 39 -2.26 -11.43 -7.17
CA LYS A 39 -2.77 -11.13 -8.52
C LYS A 39 -4.25 -10.72 -8.47
N LYS A 40 -5.09 -11.46 -7.73
CA LYS A 40 -6.52 -11.15 -7.56
C LYS A 40 -6.76 -9.86 -6.80
N MET A 41 -5.91 -9.53 -5.82
CA MET A 41 -6.01 -8.29 -5.07
C MET A 41 -5.64 -7.07 -5.91
N LEU A 42 -4.57 -7.15 -6.70
CA LEU A 42 -4.12 -6.06 -7.58
C LEU A 42 -5.22 -5.60 -8.56
N GLN A 43 -6.02 -6.52 -9.07
CA GLN A 43 -7.16 -6.21 -9.95
C GLN A 43 -8.30 -5.43 -9.27
N ARG A 44 -8.35 -5.42 -7.93
CA ARG A 44 -9.44 -4.84 -7.13
C ARG A 44 -8.99 -3.64 -6.30
N LEU A 45 -7.68 -3.45 -6.21
CA LEU A 45 -7.02 -2.42 -5.43
C LEU A 45 -6.92 -1.14 -6.25
N ASP A 46 -7.19 -0.01 -5.62
CA ASP A 46 -6.77 1.29 -6.17
C ASP A 46 -5.25 1.37 -6.06
N TYR A 47 -4.58 1.09 -7.17
CA TYR A 47 -3.13 1.03 -7.21
C TYR A 47 -2.48 2.40 -6.98
N ASP A 48 -3.13 3.50 -7.39
CA ASP A 48 -2.59 4.83 -7.19
C ASP A 48 -2.56 5.17 -5.69
N ALA A 49 -3.66 4.91 -4.98
CA ALA A 49 -3.72 5.12 -3.52
C ALA A 49 -2.73 4.22 -2.76
N PHE A 50 -2.57 2.97 -3.20
CA PHE A 50 -1.62 2.03 -2.62
C PHE A 50 -0.16 2.46 -2.88
N TYR A 51 0.18 2.82 -4.12
CA TYR A 51 1.49 3.30 -4.51
C TYR A 51 1.89 4.52 -3.67
N THR A 52 0.99 5.50 -3.52
CA THR A 52 1.26 6.68 -2.69
C THR A 52 1.54 6.35 -1.23
N SER A 53 0.96 5.27 -0.69
CA SER A 53 1.13 4.87 0.71
C SER A 53 2.32 3.90 0.93
N ALA A 54 2.77 3.20 -0.11
CA ALA A 54 3.75 2.12 0.02
C ALA A 54 5.11 2.42 -0.63
N ALA A 55 5.13 3.23 -1.69
CA ALA A 55 6.34 3.46 -2.47
C ALA A 55 7.38 4.27 -1.70
N SER A 56 8.66 3.93 -1.88
CA SER A 56 9.77 4.81 -1.52
C SER A 56 9.86 5.95 -2.55
N VAL A 57 9.33 7.14 -2.23
CA VAL A 57 9.48 8.30 -3.12
C VAL A 57 10.30 9.35 -2.38
N SER A 58 11.54 9.57 -2.82
CA SER A 58 12.45 10.61 -2.33
C SER A 58 11.88 12.02 -2.56
N SER A 59 10.90 12.40 -1.74
CA SER A 59 10.22 13.68 -1.76
C SER A 59 10.73 14.49 -0.57
N SER A 60 11.43 15.56 -0.89
CA SER A 60 12.11 16.51 0.01
C SER A 60 11.15 17.45 0.76
N SER A 61 9.96 16.98 1.11
CA SER A 61 8.88 17.81 1.68
C SER A 61 8.52 17.37 3.09
N SER A 62 8.54 18.35 4.00
CA SER A 62 8.51 18.25 5.47
C SER A 62 7.17 17.80 6.09
N GLU A 63 6.49 16.87 5.46
CA GLU A 63 5.24 16.30 5.97
C GLU A 63 5.45 14.79 6.05
N ALA A 64 5.36 14.22 7.26
CA ALA A 64 5.53 12.79 7.50
C ALA A 64 4.47 12.00 6.72
N GLU A 65 4.78 11.64 5.49
CA GLU A 65 4.04 10.68 4.70
C GLU A 65 4.57 9.30 5.07
N LEU A 66 3.65 8.40 5.43
CA LEU A 66 3.98 7.01 5.62
C LEU A 66 4.47 6.45 4.28
N GLN A 67 5.78 6.37 4.11
CA GLN A 67 6.40 5.76 2.94
C GLN A 67 7.12 4.52 3.43
N LEU A 68 6.50 3.37 3.20
CA LEU A 68 6.96 2.09 3.71
C LEU A 68 8.24 1.57 3.04
N GLY A 69 8.79 2.34 2.09
CA GLY A 69 10.12 2.13 1.56
C GLY A 69 10.21 1.05 0.47
N PHE A 70 9.08 0.66 -0.13
CA PHE A 70 9.07 -0.38 -1.16
C PHE A 70 9.37 0.19 -2.55
N ASP A 71 10.23 -0.51 -3.29
CA ASP A 71 10.55 -0.21 -4.69
C ASP A 71 9.42 -0.72 -5.60
N LEU A 72 8.36 0.07 -5.68
CA LEU A 72 7.19 -0.23 -6.50
C LEU A 72 7.22 0.61 -7.78
N PRO A 73 6.83 0.05 -8.93
CA PRO A 73 6.64 0.85 -10.13
C PRO A 73 5.39 1.71 -10.00
N ARG A 74 5.38 2.89 -10.62
CA ARG A 74 4.22 3.80 -10.57
C ARG A 74 2.99 3.22 -11.29
N ARG A 75 3.23 2.32 -12.24
CA ARG A 75 2.22 1.59 -13.01
C ARG A 75 2.75 0.19 -13.25
N TYR A 76 1.85 -0.77 -13.35
CA TYR A 76 2.17 -2.13 -13.74
C TYR A 76 1.29 -2.53 -14.93
N ASP A 77 1.70 -3.55 -15.66
CA ASP A 77 0.92 -4.18 -16.71
C ASP A 77 0.78 -5.69 -16.49
N ASP A 78 0.10 -6.37 -17.41
CA ASP A 78 -0.16 -7.81 -17.30
C ASP A 78 1.14 -8.65 -17.29
N SER A 79 2.25 -8.14 -17.85
CA SER A 79 3.54 -8.83 -17.83
C SER A 79 4.18 -8.79 -16.44
N ASP A 80 3.92 -7.74 -15.65
CA ASP A 80 4.38 -7.66 -14.26
C ASP A 80 3.69 -8.69 -13.36
N LEU A 81 2.47 -9.13 -13.71
CA LEU A 81 1.77 -10.17 -12.96
C LEU A 81 2.47 -11.54 -13.04
N GLU A 82 3.30 -11.75 -14.05
CA GLU A 82 4.10 -12.97 -14.19
C GLU A 82 5.51 -12.82 -13.61
N ASN A 83 5.87 -11.63 -13.12
CA ASN A 83 7.15 -11.35 -12.51
C ASN A 83 7.11 -11.68 -11.00
N GLU A 84 7.75 -12.78 -10.60
CA GLU A 84 7.81 -13.22 -9.20
C GLU A 84 8.36 -12.15 -8.25
N ARG A 85 9.31 -11.34 -8.70
CA ARG A 85 9.87 -10.26 -7.87
C ARG A 85 8.85 -9.17 -7.62
N PHE A 86 8.10 -8.78 -8.65
CA PHE A 86 7.03 -7.80 -8.50
C PHE A 86 5.96 -8.31 -7.53
N ILE A 87 5.52 -9.57 -7.69
CA ILE A 87 4.53 -10.19 -6.82
C ILE A 87 5.02 -10.26 -5.36
N GLN A 88 6.30 -10.60 -5.15
CA GLN A 88 6.92 -10.58 -3.83
C GLN A 88 6.94 -9.17 -3.22
N THR A 89 7.31 -8.14 -4.01
CA THR A 89 7.35 -6.76 -3.50
C THR A 89 5.95 -6.27 -3.12
N ILE A 90 4.92 -6.57 -3.94
CA ILE A 90 3.53 -6.23 -3.62
C ILE A 90 3.07 -6.97 -2.37
N HIS A 91 3.38 -8.26 -2.25
CA HIS A 91 3.06 -9.03 -1.06
C HIS A 91 3.64 -8.37 0.20
N ASP A 92 4.92 -8.01 0.16
CA ASP A 92 5.58 -7.42 1.32
C ASP A 92 5.01 -6.03 1.63
N ALA A 93 4.74 -5.22 0.61
CA ALA A 93 4.11 -3.92 0.76
C ALA A 93 2.67 -3.98 1.29
N MET A 94 1.92 -5.04 0.96
CA MET A 94 0.54 -5.22 1.41
C MET A 94 0.44 -5.85 2.80
N LEU A 95 1.28 -6.84 3.09
CA LEU A 95 1.08 -7.78 4.21
C LEU A 95 2.25 -7.84 5.19
N ASN A 96 3.47 -7.49 4.77
CA ASN A 96 4.67 -7.51 5.60
C ASN A 96 5.27 -6.10 5.77
N VAL A 97 4.39 -5.12 5.99
CA VAL A 97 4.77 -3.72 6.23
C VAL A 97 5.74 -3.64 7.41
N ARG A 98 6.93 -3.09 7.16
CA ARG A 98 8.05 -2.97 8.12
C ARG A 98 8.02 -1.67 8.90
#